data_AF-A0A2V9LYN3-F1
#
_entry.id   AF-A0A2V9LYN3-F1
#
_cell.length_a   1.000
_cell.length_b   1.000
_cell.length_c   1.000
_cell.angle_alpha   90.00
_cell.angle_beta   90.00
_cell.angle_gamma   90.00
#
_symmetry.space_group_name_H-M   'P 1'
#
loop_
_entity.id
_entity.type
_entity.pdbx_description
1 polymer ?
#
loop_
_entity_poly.entity_id
_entity_poly.type
_entity_poly.pdbx_seq_one_letter_code
_entity_poly.pdbx_strand_id
1 'polypeptide(L)'
;MDAIRAGNAPMVIRRKGAEGSLPVALEEKIEILILLSADADESLRLKAWQTLVDWNPAELEQLLSEPATPWAVIDYLASYLVPGRPNLVEALFRNPGIPPELIEWVKLSEPTAATAPPPPQAPPAEGSTDDKKEGEKRQTLIQRVNAMTPIEKIKMALTGNQEERLALIRDSNKLVSRAVLSSPKLSDAEVEAYAAMKNVAEEVLRTIAMNRRFLKSYTVARALVNNPRSPLDVTLPLVNRMNDRDLKTLAMNRNVADVLRSMGAKIIKQRQDAQRSKIPTGKH
;
A
#
# COMPACT_ATOMS: atom_id res chain seq x y z
N MET A 1 11.06 11.31 -27.98
CA MET A 1 10.33 10.86 -26.77
C MET A 1 8.82 10.93 -26.91
N ASP A 2 8.25 12.11 -27.17
CA ASP A 2 6.79 12.33 -27.06
C ASP A 2 5.94 11.44 -27.96
N ALA A 3 6.39 11.14 -29.18
CA ALA A 3 5.66 10.25 -30.09
C ALA A 3 5.60 8.80 -29.58
N ILE A 4 6.64 8.32 -28.88
CA ILE A 4 6.67 6.98 -28.27
C ILE A 4 5.77 6.97 -27.03
N ARG A 5 5.85 8.02 -26.20
CA ARG A 5 5.00 8.18 -25.01
C ARG A 5 3.50 8.28 -25.37
N ALA A 6 3.18 8.92 -26.49
CA ALA A 6 1.82 9.03 -27.00
C ALA A 6 1.33 7.78 -27.75
N GLY A 7 2.14 6.72 -27.87
CA GLY A 7 1.78 5.49 -28.59
C GLY A 7 1.70 5.62 -30.12
N ASN A 8 1.97 6.81 -30.67
CA ASN A 8 1.83 7.13 -32.09
C ASN A 8 3.13 7.01 -32.90
N ALA A 9 4.21 6.55 -32.26
CA ALA A 9 5.50 6.40 -32.94
C ALA A 9 5.42 5.31 -34.03
N PRO A 10 5.94 5.59 -35.24
CA PRO A 10 6.12 4.58 -36.28
C PRO A 10 6.87 3.34 -35.77
N MET A 11 6.48 2.16 -36.26
CA MET A 11 7.07 0.88 -35.85
C MET A 11 8.60 0.83 -36.00
N VAL A 12 9.15 1.51 -37.01
CA VAL A 12 10.60 1.62 -37.22
C VAL A 12 11.30 2.34 -36.06
N ILE A 13 10.68 3.39 -35.52
CA ILE A 13 11.21 4.16 -34.40
C ILE A 13 11.10 3.34 -33.10
N ARG A 14 9.96 2.66 -32.91
CA ARG A 14 9.75 1.76 -31.77
C ARG A 14 10.76 0.62 -31.74
N ARG A 15 11.05 -0.01 -32.89
CA ARG A 15 12.08 -1.05 -33.02
C ARG A 15 13.47 -0.54 -32.67
N LYS A 16 13.88 0.61 -33.22
CA LYS A 16 15.16 1.25 -32.86
C LYS A 16 15.22 1.59 -31.36
N GLY A 17 14.10 1.99 -30.77
CA GLY A 17 13.97 2.20 -29.33
C GLY A 17 14.21 0.93 -28.53
N ALA A 18 13.57 -0.18 -28.91
CA ALA A 18 13.75 -1.48 -28.27
C ALA A 18 15.17 -2.06 -28.42
N GLU A 19 15.90 -1.64 -29.45
CA GLU A 19 17.32 -1.94 -29.66
C GLU A 19 18.27 -0.99 -28.90
N GLY A 20 17.76 0.10 -28.31
CA GLY A 20 18.58 1.14 -27.67
C GLY A 20 19.42 1.98 -28.65
N SER A 21 19.12 1.91 -29.96
CA SER A 21 19.92 2.52 -31.03
C SER A 21 19.48 3.94 -31.41
N LEU A 22 18.53 4.53 -30.68
CA LEU A 22 18.08 5.89 -30.92
C LEU A 22 19.15 6.93 -30.52
N PRO A 23 19.34 7.99 -31.33
CA PRO A 23 20.33 9.04 -31.06
C PRO A 23 19.80 10.05 -30.02
N VAL A 24 19.54 9.57 -28.81
CA VAL A 24 19.06 10.37 -27.67
C VAL A 24 19.97 10.19 -26.45
N ALA A 25 19.78 11.01 -25.42
CA ALA A 25 20.54 10.94 -24.17
C ALA A 25 20.32 9.59 -23.46
N LEU A 26 21.24 9.22 -22.56
CA LEU A 26 21.18 7.94 -21.85
C LEU A 26 19.88 7.80 -21.06
N GLU A 27 19.48 8.85 -20.35
CA GLU A 27 18.26 8.92 -19.55
C GLU A 27 17.05 8.63 -20.43
N GLU A 28 17.00 9.27 -21.60
CA GLU A 28 15.92 9.08 -22.56
C GLU A 28 15.92 7.66 -23.15
N LYS A 29 17.08 7.07 -23.43
CA LYS A 29 17.17 5.68 -23.91
C LYS A 29 16.59 4.71 -22.89
N ILE A 30 16.97 4.84 -21.62
CA ILE A 30 16.49 3.97 -20.56
C ILE A 30 14.99 4.15 -20.37
N GLU A 31 14.47 5.38 -20.38
CA GLU A 31 13.04 5.63 -20.28
C GLU A 31 12.25 5.03 -21.47
N ILE A 32 12.78 5.12 -22.70
CA ILE A 32 12.19 4.45 -23.86
C ILE A 32 12.15 2.94 -23.68
N LEU A 33 13.25 2.33 -23.24
CA LEU A 33 13.32 0.88 -23.03
C LEU A 33 12.33 0.42 -21.96
N ILE A 34 12.19 1.17 -20.87
CA ILE A 34 11.21 0.91 -19.81
C ILE A 34 9.79 0.96 -20.38
N LEU A 35 9.46 2.01 -21.14
CA LEU A 35 8.14 2.18 -21.74
C LEU A 35 7.83 1.06 -22.74
N LEU A 36 8.79 0.72 -23.59
CA LEU A 36 8.64 -0.37 -24.57
C LEU A 36 8.62 -1.75 -23.91
N SER A 37 9.17 -1.92 -22.71
CA SER A 37 9.07 -3.15 -21.93
C SER A 37 7.67 -3.40 -21.36
N ALA A 38 6.71 -2.49 -21.57
CA ALA A 38 5.29 -2.66 -21.31
C ALA A 38 4.42 -2.59 -22.59
N ASP A 39 5.05 -2.66 -23.77
CA ASP A 39 4.37 -2.51 -25.06
C ASP A 39 3.38 -3.64 -25.34
N ALA A 40 2.32 -3.36 -26.11
CA ALA A 40 1.33 -4.35 -26.52
C ALA A 40 1.93 -5.44 -27.43
N ASP A 41 2.88 -5.08 -28.28
CA ASP A 41 3.60 -6.03 -29.13
C ASP A 41 4.58 -6.86 -28.29
N GLU A 42 4.31 -8.16 -28.18
CA GLU A 42 5.12 -9.07 -27.38
C GLU A 42 6.58 -9.15 -27.86
N SER A 43 6.81 -9.19 -29.17
CA SER A 43 8.17 -9.29 -29.71
C SER A 43 8.98 -8.04 -29.38
N LEU A 44 8.35 -6.87 -29.50
CA LEU A 44 8.97 -5.59 -29.17
C LEU A 44 9.24 -5.46 -27.67
N ARG A 45 8.26 -5.87 -26.84
CA ARG A 45 8.34 -5.88 -25.38
C ARG A 45 9.50 -6.73 -24.88
N LEU A 46 9.57 -7.98 -25.36
CA LEU A 46 10.65 -8.91 -25.03
C LEU A 46 12.01 -8.36 -25.45
N LYS A 47 12.09 -7.74 -26.64
CA LYS A 47 13.33 -7.15 -27.15
C LYS A 47 13.79 -5.97 -26.30
N ALA A 48 12.90 -5.04 -25.97
CA ALA A 48 13.22 -3.88 -25.15
C ALA A 48 13.67 -4.30 -23.75
N TRP A 49 12.98 -5.27 -23.16
CA TRP A 49 13.34 -5.86 -21.86
C TRP A 49 14.74 -6.48 -21.89
N GLN A 50 15.02 -7.33 -22.89
CA GLN A 50 16.33 -7.97 -23.02
C GLN A 50 17.45 -6.94 -23.19
N THR A 51 17.23 -5.92 -24.03
CA THR A 51 18.20 -4.83 -24.21
C THR A 51 18.46 -4.07 -22.90
N LEU A 52 17.44 -3.85 -22.07
CA LEU A 52 17.58 -3.18 -20.77
C LEU A 52 18.33 -4.06 -19.76
N VAL A 53 18.04 -5.37 -19.72
CA VAL A 53 18.70 -6.33 -18.83
C VAL A 53 20.19 -6.45 -19.14
N ASP A 54 20.53 -6.47 -20.43
CA ASP A 54 21.88 -6.58 -20.97
C ASP A 54 22.58 -5.21 -21.08
N TRP A 55 21.93 -4.13 -20.63
CA TRP A 55 22.50 -2.79 -20.70
C TRP A 55 23.78 -2.69 -19.88
N ASN A 56 24.66 -1.76 -20.28
CA ASN A 56 25.91 -1.48 -19.60
C ASN A 56 25.67 -1.16 -18.11
N PRO A 57 26.19 -1.97 -17.16
CA PRO A 57 25.97 -1.74 -15.74
C PRO A 57 26.51 -0.39 -15.25
N ALA A 58 27.66 0.07 -15.76
CA ALA A 58 28.26 1.33 -15.33
C ALA A 58 27.39 2.55 -15.66
N GLU A 59 26.68 2.50 -16.80
CA GLU A 59 25.74 3.54 -17.20
C GLU A 59 24.47 3.52 -16.33
N LEU A 60 23.98 2.34 -15.96
CA LEU A 60 22.86 2.20 -15.02
C LEU A 60 23.24 2.68 -13.61
N GLU A 61 24.46 2.40 -13.15
CA GLU A 61 24.98 2.90 -11.86
C GLU A 61 25.06 4.43 -11.84
N GLN A 62 25.57 5.03 -12.91
CA GLN A 62 25.61 6.48 -13.05
C GLN A 62 24.19 7.07 -12.99
N LEU A 63 23.28 6.56 -13.82
CA LEU A 63 21.89 7.00 -13.87
C LEU A 63 21.19 6.86 -12.51
N LEU A 64 21.38 5.73 -11.82
CA LEU A 64 20.77 5.51 -10.51
C LEU A 64 21.31 6.45 -9.44
N SER A 65 22.56 6.91 -9.56
CA SER A 65 23.18 7.84 -8.61
C SER A 65 22.78 9.30 -8.81
N GLU A 66 22.20 9.63 -9.97
CA GLU A 66 21.88 11.02 -10.32
C GLU A 66 20.59 11.53 -9.62
N PRO A 67 20.63 12.70 -8.94
CA PRO A 67 19.46 13.25 -8.25
C PRO A 67 18.30 13.64 -9.19
N ALA A 68 18.62 13.92 -10.45
CA ALA A 68 17.66 14.34 -11.46
C ALA A 68 16.91 13.16 -12.10
N THR A 69 17.31 11.92 -11.81
CA THR A 69 16.73 10.72 -12.42
C THR A 69 15.24 10.64 -12.07
N PRO A 70 14.36 10.56 -13.09
CA PRO A 70 12.93 10.49 -12.86
C PRO A 70 12.56 9.30 -11.96
N TRP A 71 11.66 9.52 -11.00
CA TRP A 71 11.25 8.48 -10.07
C TRP A 71 10.74 7.21 -10.76
N ALA A 72 10.02 7.34 -11.88
CA ALA A 72 9.53 6.19 -12.63
C ALA A 72 10.66 5.26 -13.14
N VAL A 73 11.82 5.83 -13.47
CA VAL A 73 13.00 5.07 -13.88
C VAL A 73 13.61 4.36 -12.69
N ILE A 74 13.78 5.08 -11.56
CA ILE A 74 14.30 4.52 -10.30
C ILE A 74 13.41 3.37 -9.83
N ASP A 75 12.09 3.57 -9.79
CA ASP A 75 11.09 2.59 -9.35
C ASP A 75 11.13 1.32 -10.20
N TYR A 76 11.20 1.47 -11.53
CA TYR A 76 11.26 0.35 -12.45
C TYR A 76 12.58 -0.43 -12.30
N LEU A 77 13.73 0.27 -12.31
CA LEU A 77 15.02 -0.39 -12.15
C LEU A 77 15.15 -1.05 -10.77
N ALA A 78 14.70 -0.39 -9.70
CA ALA A 78 14.67 -0.95 -8.35
C ALA A 78 13.81 -2.22 -8.25
N SER A 79 12.68 -2.24 -8.95
CA SER A 79 11.76 -3.37 -8.95
C SER A 79 12.29 -4.58 -9.71
N TYR A 80 12.93 -4.34 -10.86
CA TYR A 80 13.23 -5.40 -11.80
C TYR A 80 14.73 -5.67 -11.97
N LEU A 81 15.60 -4.66 -12.03
CA LEU A 81 17.02 -4.86 -12.37
C LEU A 81 17.98 -4.83 -11.16
N VAL A 82 17.66 -4.07 -10.12
CA VAL A 82 18.49 -3.91 -8.92
C VAL A 82 18.56 -5.18 -8.05
N PRO A 83 17.49 -5.97 -7.86
CA PRO A 83 17.55 -7.15 -6.99
C PRO A 83 18.62 -8.14 -7.47
N GLY A 84 19.54 -8.51 -6.57
CA GLY A 84 20.66 -9.40 -6.87
C GLY A 84 21.84 -8.78 -7.64
N ARG A 85 21.83 -7.47 -7.91
CA ARG A 85 22.95 -6.73 -8.50
C ARG A 85 23.53 -5.74 -7.48
N PRO A 86 24.56 -6.13 -6.69
CA PRO A 86 25.03 -5.33 -5.54
C PRO A 86 25.53 -3.94 -5.96
N ASN A 87 26.16 -3.80 -7.13
CA ASN A 87 26.63 -2.51 -7.60
C ASN A 87 25.48 -1.53 -7.85
N LEU A 88 24.35 -2.01 -8.40
CA LEU A 88 23.17 -1.17 -8.63
C LEU A 88 22.48 -0.81 -7.31
N VAL A 89 22.49 -1.72 -6.32
CA VAL A 89 22.00 -1.43 -4.96
C VAL A 89 22.82 -0.30 -4.32
N GLU A 90 24.14 -0.35 -4.46
CA GLU A 90 25.02 0.69 -3.92
C GLU A 90 24.80 2.03 -4.63
N ALA A 91 24.72 2.03 -5.96
CA ALA A 91 24.43 3.22 -6.75
C ALA A 91 23.09 3.86 -6.36
N LEU A 92 22.05 3.04 -6.16
CA LEU A 92 20.76 3.49 -5.66
C LEU A 92 20.93 4.22 -4.32
N PHE A 93 21.61 3.64 -3.33
CA PHE A 93 21.81 4.30 -2.02
C PHE A 93 22.63 5.59 -2.06
N ARG A 94 23.41 5.83 -3.12
CA ARG A 94 24.14 7.10 -3.30
C ARG A 94 23.24 8.23 -3.79
N ASN A 95 22.04 7.93 -4.27
CA ASN A 95 21.13 8.94 -4.79
C ASN A 95 20.38 9.66 -3.64
N PRO A 96 20.55 10.98 -3.49
CA PRO A 96 19.93 11.74 -2.42
C PRO A 96 18.41 11.90 -2.58
N GLY A 97 17.85 11.60 -3.76
CA GLY A 97 16.42 11.69 -4.05
C GLY A 97 15.60 10.49 -3.57
N ILE A 98 16.23 9.49 -2.94
CA ILE A 98 15.57 8.23 -2.60
C ILE A 98 14.82 8.30 -1.27
N PRO A 99 13.53 7.91 -1.23
CA PRO A 99 12.79 7.74 0.00
C PRO A 99 13.43 6.66 0.89
N PRO A 100 13.61 6.91 2.20
CA PRO A 100 14.17 5.93 3.15
C PRO A 100 13.46 4.57 3.14
N GLU A 101 12.18 4.56 2.77
CA GLU A 101 11.35 3.35 2.70
C GLU A 101 11.77 2.40 1.57
N LEU A 102 12.25 2.93 0.43
CA LEU A 102 12.78 2.11 -0.67
C LEU A 102 14.09 1.44 -0.26
N ILE A 103 14.89 2.11 0.58
CA ILE A 103 16.16 1.59 1.09
C ILE A 103 15.94 0.35 1.94
N GLU A 104 14.95 0.36 2.83
CA GLU A 104 14.59 -0.83 3.62
C GLU A 104 14.05 -1.96 2.75
N TRP A 105 13.26 -1.63 1.72
CA TRP A 105 12.72 -2.63 0.80
C TRP A 105 13.81 -3.33 -0.02
N VAL A 106 14.76 -2.58 -0.59
CA VAL A 106 15.91 -3.15 -1.34
C VAL A 106 16.83 -3.98 -0.45
N LYS A 107 16.91 -3.67 0.86
CA LYS A 107 17.66 -4.50 1.82
C LYS A 107 16.94 -5.79 2.20
N LEU A 108 15.61 -5.81 2.17
CA LEU A 108 14.79 -6.98 2.48
C LEU A 108 14.50 -7.86 1.27
N SER A 109 14.69 -7.36 0.04
CA SER A 109 14.53 -8.17 -1.17
C SER A 109 15.76 -9.08 -1.32
N GLU A 110 15.56 -10.37 -1.08
CA GLU A 110 16.61 -11.36 -1.35
C GLU A 110 16.96 -11.37 -2.85
N PRO A 111 18.23 -11.61 -3.21
CA PRO A 111 18.62 -11.87 -4.59
C PRO A 111 17.82 -13.07 -5.13
N THR A 112 16.81 -12.83 -5.95
CA THR A 112 16.21 -13.93 -6.72
C THR A 112 17.31 -14.48 -7.62
N ALA A 113 17.68 -15.74 -7.40
CA ALA A 113 18.84 -16.38 -8.00
C ALA A 113 18.91 -16.21 -9.53
N ALA A 114 19.95 -15.51 -9.99
CA ALA A 114 20.73 -15.67 -11.24
C ALA A 114 20.02 -15.89 -12.58
N THR A 115 18.72 -15.69 -12.69
CA THR A 115 18.00 -15.73 -13.98
C THR A 115 17.39 -14.37 -14.20
N ALA A 116 17.64 -13.78 -15.37
CA ALA A 116 17.09 -12.49 -15.75
C ALA A 116 15.62 -12.38 -15.33
N PRO A 117 15.20 -11.25 -14.72
CA PRO A 117 13.82 -11.10 -14.27
C PRO A 117 12.89 -11.35 -15.48
N PRO A 118 11.75 -12.03 -15.29
CA PRO A 118 10.78 -12.14 -16.35
C PRO A 118 10.31 -10.73 -16.73
N PRO A 119 10.14 -10.43 -18.04
CA PRO A 119 9.64 -9.13 -18.47
C PRO A 119 8.31 -8.83 -17.76
N PRO A 120 8.04 -7.56 -17.42
CA PRO A 120 6.73 -7.19 -16.88
C PRO A 120 5.65 -7.67 -17.86
N GLN A 121 4.68 -8.43 -17.36
CA GLN A 121 3.54 -8.82 -18.17
C GLN A 121 2.79 -7.54 -18.57
N ALA A 122 2.48 -7.40 -19.85
CA ALA A 122 1.80 -6.20 -20.34
C ALA A 122 0.53 -5.95 -19.51
N PRO A 123 0.31 -4.71 -19.01
CA PRO A 123 -0.98 -4.35 -18.46
C PRO A 123 -2.05 -4.61 -19.54
N PRO A 124 -3.23 -5.17 -19.18
CA PRO A 124 -4.32 -5.30 -20.14
C PRO A 124 -4.60 -3.94 -20.77
N ALA A 125 -4.56 -3.87 -22.10
CA ALA A 125 -4.64 -2.64 -22.88
C ALA A 125 -5.89 -1.82 -22.52
N GLU A 126 -5.70 -0.66 -21.89
CA GLU A 126 -6.71 0.40 -21.86
C GLU A 126 -6.61 1.18 -23.18
N GLY A 127 -7.46 0.81 -24.14
CA GLY A 127 -7.69 1.55 -25.37
C GLY A 127 -9.08 2.19 -25.34
N SER A 128 -9.10 3.52 -25.37
CA SER A 128 -10.28 4.37 -25.51
C SER A 128 -11.03 4.08 -26.82
N THR A 129 -12.31 3.70 -26.74
CA THR A 129 -13.50 4.24 -27.44
C THR A 129 -14.65 3.22 -27.39
N ASP A 130 -15.86 3.71 -27.14
CA ASP A 130 -17.15 3.01 -27.19
C ASP A 130 -17.26 1.98 -28.32
N ASP A 131 -17.56 0.73 -28.01
CA ASP A 131 -18.91 0.14 -28.11
C ASP A 131 -18.82 -1.39 -27.94
N LYS A 132 -19.61 -1.91 -26.99
CA LYS A 132 -20.09 -3.31 -26.84
C LYS A 132 -19.20 -4.46 -27.35
N LYS A 133 -18.60 -5.19 -26.40
CA LYS A 133 -18.69 -6.68 -26.33
C LYS A 133 -18.33 -7.18 -24.93
N GLU A 134 -19.34 -7.65 -24.21
CA GLU A 134 -19.23 -8.42 -22.98
C GLU A 134 -18.50 -9.75 -23.25
N GLY A 135 -17.57 -10.17 -22.39
CA GLY A 135 -17.15 -11.58 -22.36
C GLY A 135 -15.78 -11.96 -21.80
N GLU A 136 -14.82 -11.05 -21.67
CA GLU A 136 -13.47 -11.42 -21.20
C GLU A 136 -13.24 -11.02 -19.74
N LYS A 137 -13.54 -11.97 -18.86
CA LYS A 137 -13.15 -12.09 -17.45
C LYS A 137 -12.92 -10.75 -16.74
N ARG A 138 -14.02 -10.15 -16.23
CA ARG A 138 -13.96 -9.16 -15.14
C ARG A 138 -13.18 -9.79 -13.98
N GLN A 139 -11.86 -9.57 -13.94
CA GLN A 139 -11.06 -9.94 -12.78
C GLN A 139 -11.69 -9.23 -11.58
N THR A 140 -12.03 -9.99 -10.56
CA THR A 140 -12.56 -9.38 -9.34
C THR A 140 -11.48 -8.46 -8.76
N LEU A 141 -11.87 -7.36 -8.11
CA LEU A 141 -10.94 -6.43 -7.46
C LEU A 141 -9.88 -7.16 -6.62
N ILE A 142 -10.27 -8.25 -5.98
CA ILE A 142 -9.41 -9.13 -5.17
C ILE A 142 -8.38 -9.89 -6.01
N GLN A 143 -8.74 -10.38 -7.20
CA GLN A 143 -7.80 -11.03 -8.12
C GLN A 143 -6.77 -10.03 -8.63
N ARG A 144 -7.20 -8.80 -8.95
CA ARG A 144 -6.30 -7.73 -9.39
C ARG A 144 -5.33 -7.32 -8.27
N VAL A 145 -5.83 -7.11 -7.05
CA VAL A 145 -5.00 -6.80 -5.88
C VAL A 145 -3.97 -7.92 -5.65
N ASN A 146 -4.34 -9.19 -5.78
CA ASN A 146 -3.40 -10.30 -5.56
C ASN A 146 -2.32 -10.44 -6.65
N ALA A 147 -2.62 -10.02 -7.89
CA ALA A 147 -1.67 -10.02 -8.98
C ALA A 147 -0.67 -8.85 -8.92
N MET A 148 -1.03 -7.77 -8.21
CA MET A 148 -0.18 -6.58 -8.09
C MET A 148 1.04 -6.80 -7.20
N THR A 149 2.12 -6.11 -7.55
CA THR A 149 3.31 -6.03 -6.71
C THR A 149 3.02 -5.21 -5.44
N PRO A 150 3.77 -5.39 -4.33
CA PRO A 150 3.59 -4.62 -3.11
C PRO A 150 3.67 -3.09 -3.31
N ILE A 151 4.44 -2.62 -4.30
CA ILE A 151 4.60 -1.19 -4.61
C ILE A 151 3.36 -0.65 -5.34
N GLU A 152 2.83 -1.40 -6.31
CA GLU A 152 1.55 -1.06 -6.96
C GLU A 152 0.40 -1.01 -5.96
N LYS A 153 0.40 -1.94 -4.99
CA LYS A 153 -0.54 -1.92 -3.87
C LYS A 153 -0.41 -0.67 -3.01
N ILE A 154 0.80 -0.20 -2.74
CA ILE A 154 1.03 1.06 -2.00
C ILE A 154 0.54 2.27 -2.81
N LYS A 155 0.84 2.33 -4.10
CA LYS A 155 0.34 3.41 -4.98
C LYS A 155 -1.19 3.42 -5.03
N MET A 156 -1.79 2.25 -5.22
CA MET A 156 -3.23 2.06 -5.21
C MET A 156 -3.85 2.37 -3.83
N ALA A 157 -3.15 2.10 -2.73
CA ALA A 157 -3.60 2.50 -1.40
C ALA A 157 -3.72 4.03 -1.25
N LEU A 158 -2.82 4.78 -1.88
CA LEU A 158 -2.80 6.25 -1.82
C LEU A 158 -3.80 6.88 -2.78
N THR A 159 -3.91 6.41 -4.02
CA THR A 159 -4.71 7.04 -5.07
C THR A 159 -6.07 6.39 -5.33
N GLY A 160 -6.23 5.13 -4.93
CA GLY A 160 -7.34 4.25 -5.28
C GLY A 160 -8.67 4.54 -4.58
N ASN A 161 -9.69 3.81 -5.00
CA ASN A 161 -11.07 3.92 -4.56
C ASN A 161 -11.29 3.25 -3.18
N GLN A 162 -12.45 3.52 -2.56
CA GLN A 162 -12.81 2.97 -1.25
C GLN A 162 -12.73 1.43 -1.20
N GLU A 163 -13.19 0.74 -2.25
CA GLU A 163 -13.16 -0.72 -2.33
C GLU A 163 -11.74 -1.29 -2.45
N GLU A 164 -10.86 -0.59 -3.18
CA GLU A 164 -9.45 -0.97 -3.31
C GLU A 164 -8.73 -0.83 -1.96
N ARG A 165 -8.95 0.28 -1.25
CA ARG A 165 -8.42 0.46 0.11
C ARG A 165 -8.94 -0.59 1.09
N LEU A 166 -10.21 -0.96 0.98
CA LEU A 166 -10.83 -2.02 1.78
C LEU A 166 -10.20 -3.40 1.54
N ALA A 167 -9.78 -3.68 0.30
CA ALA A 167 -9.06 -4.91 -0.02
C ALA A 167 -7.62 -4.85 0.52
N LEU A 168 -6.94 -3.72 0.34
CA LEU A 168 -5.53 -3.52 0.69
C LEU A 168 -5.26 -3.45 2.20
N ILE A 169 -6.21 -2.99 3.02
CA ILE A 169 -6.02 -2.95 4.49
C ILE A 169 -5.83 -4.35 5.11
N ARG A 170 -6.29 -5.39 4.41
CA ARG A 170 -6.20 -6.81 4.81
C ARG A 170 -4.96 -7.51 4.25
N ASP A 171 -4.12 -6.78 3.53
CA ASP A 171 -2.91 -7.36 2.93
C ASP A 171 -1.97 -7.91 4.01
N SER A 172 -1.21 -8.94 3.67
CA SER A 172 -0.21 -9.53 4.55
C SER A 172 0.95 -8.56 4.81
N ASN A 173 1.21 -7.65 3.86
CA ASN A 173 2.26 -6.67 3.98
C ASN A 173 1.80 -5.44 4.79
N LYS A 174 2.43 -5.26 5.96
CA LYS A 174 2.17 -4.16 6.89
C LYS A 174 2.38 -2.78 6.26
N LEU A 175 3.27 -2.65 5.27
CA LEU A 175 3.55 -1.40 4.59
C LEU A 175 2.36 -0.93 3.75
N VAL A 176 1.69 -1.87 3.07
CA VAL A 176 0.47 -1.60 2.29
C VAL A 176 -0.63 -1.10 3.23
N SER A 177 -0.86 -1.78 4.35
CA SER A 177 -1.86 -1.36 5.33
C SER A 177 -1.56 0.03 5.92
N ARG A 178 -0.27 0.35 6.16
CA ARG A 178 0.16 1.67 6.63
C ARG A 178 -0.10 2.75 5.57
N ALA A 179 0.18 2.45 4.30
CA ALA A 179 -0.08 3.36 3.19
C ALA A 179 -1.59 3.68 3.04
N VAL A 180 -2.46 2.69 3.24
CA VAL A 180 -3.92 2.89 3.25
C VAL A 180 -4.33 3.88 4.35
N LEU A 181 -3.76 3.73 5.56
CA LEU A 181 -4.07 4.61 6.69
C LEU A 181 -3.53 6.04 6.52
N SER A 182 -2.48 6.24 5.72
CA SER A 182 -1.93 7.56 5.38
C SER A 182 -2.60 8.24 4.18
N SER A 183 -3.56 7.58 3.53
CA SER A 183 -4.22 8.13 2.34
C SER A 183 -4.98 9.44 2.67
N PRO A 184 -4.81 10.51 1.88
CA PRO A 184 -5.52 11.78 2.09
C PRO A 184 -7.03 11.65 1.84
N LYS A 185 -7.46 10.64 1.07
CA LYS A 185 -8.86 10.37 0.73
C LYS A 185 -9.58 9.48 1.75
N LEU A 186 -8.95 9.21 2.89
CA LEU A 186 -9.49 8.32 3.93
C LEU A 186 -10.61 9.01 4.72
N SER A 187 -11.80 8.42 4.66
CA SER A 187 -13.00 8.85 5.38
C SER A 187 -13.09 8.22 6.77
N ASP A 188 -13.69 8.93 7.72
CA ASP A 188 -13.87 8.45 9.09
C ASP A 188 -14.76 7.19 9.15
N ALA A 189 -15.71 7.05 8.21
CA ALA A 189 -16.55 5.86 8.09
C ALA A 189 -15.77 4.61 7.64
N GLU A 190 -14.72 4.78 6.83
CA GLU A 190 -13.84 3.68 6.42
C GLU A 190 -12.97 3.23 7.60
N VAL A 191 -12.48 4.18 8.38
CA VAL A 191 -11.68 3.89 9.59
C VAL A 191 -12.50 3.13 10.62
N GLU A 192 -13.78 3.48 10.80
CA GLU A 192 -14.70 2.71 11.65
C GLU A 192 -14.84 1.27 11.15
N ALA A 193 -15.02 1.07 9.84
CA ALA A 193 -15.10 -0.25 9.25
C ALA A 193 -13.81 -1.06 9.49
N TYR A 194 -12.63 -0.44 9.30
CA TYR A 194 -11.34 -1.09 9.54
C TYR A 194 -11.15 -1.47 11.01
N ALA A 195 -11.55 -0.59 11.94
CA ALA A 195 -11.49 -0.85 13.37
C ALA A 195 -12.41 -1.98 13.82
N ALA A 196 -13.54 -2.20 13.15
CA ALA A 196 -14.47 -3.29 13.44
C ALA A 196 -14.05 -4.65 12.84
N MET A 197 -13.11 -4.66 11.89
CA MET A 197 -12.72 -5.87 11.16
C MET A 197 -11.85 -6.80 11.99
N LYS A 198 -12.25 -8.08 12.05
CA LYS A 198 -11.49 -9.14 12.72
C LYS A 198 -10.34 -9.69 11.89
N ASN A 199 -10.27 -9.39 10.58
CA ASN A 199 -9.26 -9.91 9.67
C ASN A 199 -8.10 -8.92 9.40
N VAL A 200 -8.03 -7.84 10.17
CA VAL A 200 -6.97 -6.83 10.09
C VAL A 200 -5.86 -7.17 11.10
N ALA A 201 -4.61 -6.78 10.78
CA ALA A 201 -3.45 -7.00 11.65
C ALA A 201 -3.44 -6.04 12.86
N GLU A 202 -2.87 -6.49 13.99
CA GLU A 202 -2.82 -5.72 15.25
C GLU A 202 -2.14 -4.34 15.07
N GLU A 203 -1.07 -4.27 14.29
CA GLU A 203 -0.34 -3.01 14.01
C GLU A 203 -1.21 -1.94 13.35
N VAL A 204 -2.16 -2.35 12.51
CA VAL A 204 -3.10 -1.43 11.86
C VAL A 204 -4.03 -0.83 12.90
N LEU A 205 -4.57 -1.66 13.80
CA LEU A 205 -5.44 -1.22 14.90
C LEU A 205 -4.69 -0.31 15.87
N ARG A 206 -3.41 -0.62 16.17
CA ARG A 206 -2.52 0.24 16.95
C ARG A 206 -2.31 1.59 16.27
N THR A 207 -2.03 1.60 14.98
CA THR A 207 -1.82 2.84 14.19
C THR A 207 -3.08 3.71 14.18
N ILE A 208 -4.26 3.10 14.01
CA ILE A 208 -5.54 3.80 14.09
C ILE A 208 -5.72 4.43 15.48
N ALA A 209 -5.41 3.69 16.55
CA ALA A 209 -5.56 4.17 17.92
C ALA A 209 -4.51 5.24 18.31
N MET A 210 -3.32 5.23 17.73
CA MET A 210 -2.31 6.26 17.97
C MET A 210 -2.69 7.61 17.32
N ASN A 211 -3.47 7.57 16.24
CA ASN A 211 -3.86 8.79 15.54
C ASN A 211 -4.99 9.53 16.27
N ARG A 212 -4.66 10.71 16.80
CA ARG A 212 -5.60 11.59 17.53
C ARG A 212 -6.79 12.03 16.68
N ARG A 213 -6.65 12.13 15.35
CA ARG A 213 -7.75 12.48 14.44
C ARG A 213 -8.86 11.43 14.52
N PHE A 214 -8.51 10.14 14.40
CA PHE A 214 -9.48 9.06 14.39
C PHE A 214 -10.12 8.83 15.76
N LEU A 215 -9.35 8.98 16.84
CA LEU A 215 -9.85 8.84 18.21
C LEU A 215 -10.81 9.96 18.67
N LYS A 216 -10.96 11.06 17.91
CA LYS A 216 -12.03 12.04 18.17
C LYS A 216 -13.41 11.45 17.90
N SER A 217 -13.52 10.48 16.97
CA SER A 217 -14.76 9.80 16.71
C SER A 217 -15.04 8.74 17.79
N TYR A 218 -16.19 8.88 18.45
CA TYR A 218 -16.66 7.90 19.43
C TYR A 218 -16.89 6.52 18.81
N THR A 219 -17.37 6.46 17.56
CA THR A 219 -17.68 5.19 16.89
C THR A 219 -16.42 4.38 16.60
N VAL A 220 -15.34 5.05 16.18
CA VAL A 220 -14.02 4.43 15.97
C VAL A 220 -13.45 3.89 17.30
N ALA A 221 -13.50 4.70 18.37
CA ALA A 221 -13.04 4.25 19.69
C ALA A 221 -13.83 3.04 20.20
N ARG A 222 -15.16 3.06 20.02
CA ARG A 222 -16.06 1.95 20.36
C ARG A 222 -15.77 0.70 19.52
N ALA A 223 -15.48 0.84 18.23
CA ALA A 223 -15.15 -0.28 17.34
C ALA A 223 -13.83 -0.93 17.76
N LEU A 224 -12.80 -0.14 18.07
CA LEU A 224 -11.50 -0.63 18.55
C LEU A 224 -11.61 -1.42 19.85
N VAL A 225 -12.40 -0.94 20.82
CA VAL A 225 -12.58 -1.62 22.12
C VAL A 225 -13.34 -2.95 21.98
N ASN A 226 -14.22 -3.08 20.98
CA ASN A 226 -14.97 -4.30 20.73
C ASN A 226 -14.22 -5.33 19.86
N ASN A 227 -13.07 -4.97 19.30
CA ASN A 227 -12.33 -5.85 18.40
C ASN A 227 -11.38 -6.79 19.18
N PRO A 228 -11.47 -8.13 18.97
CA PRO A 228 -10.59 -9.11 19.63
C PRO A 228 -9.10 -8.93 19.34
N ARG A 229 -8.74 -8.35 18.19
CA ARG A 229 -7.36 -8.20 17.74
C ARG A 229 -6.73 -6.87 18.11
N SER A 230 -7.48 -5.97 18.74
CA SER A 230 -6.94 -4.71 19.23
C SER A 230 -6.04 -4.96 20.44
N PRO A 231 -4.84 -4.36 20.48
CA PRO A 231 -3.95 -4.58 21.59
C PRO A 231 -4.45 -3.89 22.88
N LEU A 232 -4.06 -4.46 24.03
CA LEU A 232 -4.58 -4.03 25.33
C LEU A 232 -4.08 -2.65 25.75
N ASP A 233 -2.86 -2.30 25.36
CA ASP A 233 -2.23 -1.00 25.59
C ASP A 233 -3.07 0.17 25.08
N VAL A 234 -3.65 0.03 23.88
CA VAL A 234 -4.46 1.08 23.25
C VAL A 234 -5.92 1.04 23.68
N THR A 235 -6.46 -0.14 24.02
CA THR A 235 -7.89 -0.28 24.35
C THR A 235 -8.21 0.09 25.79
N LEU A 236 -7.32 -0.17 26.75
CA LEU A 236 -7.56 0.13 28.18
C LEU A 236 -7.87 1.62 28.44
N PRO A 237 -7.13 2.61 27.87
CA PRO A 237 -7.46 4.02 28.06
C PRO A 237 -8.80 4.42 27.43
N LEU A 238 -9.23 3.72 26.37
CA LEU A 238 -10.47 4.02 25.64
C LEU A 238 -11.72 3.59 26.41
N VAL A 239 -11.64 2.55 27.25
CA VAL A 239 -12.78 2.08 28.07
C VAL A 239 -13.32 3.21 28.95
N ASN A 240 -12.46 4.07 29.51
CA ASN A 240 -12.87 5.19 30.34
C ASN A 240 -13.73 6.23 29.61
N ARG A 241 -13.63 6.29 28.28
CA ARG A 241 -14.39 7.21 27.41
C ARG A 241 -15.75 6.64 26.98
N MET A 242 -16.05 5.38 27.29
CA MET A 242 -17.27 4.71 26.84
C MET A 242 -18.49 5.12 27.68
N ASN A 243 -19.64 5.15 27.02
CA ASN A 243 -20.95 5.37 27.63
C ASN A 243 -21.41 4.13 28.41
N ASP A 244 -22.29 4.32 29.39
CA ASP A 244 -22.76 3.24 30.26
C ASP A 244 -23.46 2.11 29.51
N ARG A 245 -24.16 2.43 28.41
CA ARG A 245 -24.80 1.43 27.53
C ARG A 245 -23.76 0.54 26.86
N ASP A 246 -22.70 1.13 26.33
CA ASP A 246 -21.64 0.41 25.64
C ASP A 246 -20.74 -0.36 26.62
N LEU A 247 -20.49 0.18 27.81
CA LEU A 247 -19.80 -0.54 28.88
C LEU A 247 -20.55 -1.81 29.30
N LYS A 248 -21.89 -1.75 29.40
CA LYS A 248 -22.71 -2.94 29.69
C LYS A 248 -22.59 -3.99 28.59
N THR A 249 -22.57 -3.52 27.33
CA THR A 249 -22.44 -4.39 26.15
C THR A 249 -21.05 -5.03 26.12
N LEU A 250 -20.00 -4.26 26.44
CA LEU A 250 -18.62 -4.72 26.54
C LEU A 250 -18.45 -5.79 27.61
N ALA A 251 -19.04 -5.60 28.80
CA ALA A 251 -18.96 -6.56 29.90
C ALA A 251 -19.56 -7.94 29.55
N MET A 252 -20.56 -7.97 28.67
CA MET A 252 -21.23 -9.19 28.20
C MET A 252 -20.57 -9.83 26.97
N ASN A 253 -19.72 -9.09 26.25
CA ASN A 253 -19.19 -9.52 24.96
C ASN A 253 -18.01 -10.49 25.10
N ARG A 254 -18.26 -11.80 24.93
CA ARG A 254 -17.22 -12.86 25.01
C ARG A 254 -16.14 -12.76 23.92
N ASN A 255 -16.34 -11.96 22.87
CA ASN A 255 -15.34 -11.76 21.83
C ASN A 255 -14.20 -10.83 22.25
N VAL A 256 -14.28 -10.18 23.42
CA VAL A 256 -13.29 -9.20 23.88
C VAL A 256 -12.50 -9.78 25.06
N ALA A 257 -11.24 -9.37 25.21
CA ALA A 257 -10.36 -9.80 26.29
C ALA A 257 -10.98 -9.61 27.69
N ASP A 258 -10.79 -10.59 28.57
CA ASP A 258 -11.40 -10.66 29.91
C ASP A 258 -11.05 -9.46 30.80
N VAL A 259 -9.85 -8.90 30.60
CA VAL A 259 -9.38 -7.69 31.28
C VAL A 259 -10.26 -6.48 30.92
N LEU A 260 -10.69 -6.35 29.66
CA LEU A 260 -11.56 -5.25 29.23
C LEU A 260 -12.99 -5.44 29.76
N ARG A 261 -13.48 -6.69 29.80
CA ARG A 261 -14.80 -7.02 30.38
C ARG A 261 -14.87 -6.70 31.86
N SER A 262 -13.86 -7.13 32.62
CA SER A 262 -13.78 -6.88 34.07
C SER A 262 -13.59 -5.39 34.38
N MET A 263 -12.78 -4.68 33.59
CA MET A 263 -12.61 -3.23 33.73
C MET A 263 -13.90 -2.46 33.42
N GLY A 264 -14.63 -2.83 32.36
CA GLY A 264 -15.93 -2.23 32.04
C GLY A 264 -16.95 -2.42 33.17
N ALA A 265 -17.04 -3.63 33.74
CA ALA A 265 -17.90 -3.91 34.88
C ALA A 265 -17.52 -3.10 36.13
N LYS A 266 -16.22 -2.94 36.40
CA LYS A 266 -15.70 -2.13 37.52
C LYS A 266 -16.09 -0.66 37.38
N ILE A 267 -15.96 -0.09 36.17
CA ILE A 267 -16.32 1.31 35.90
C ILE A 267 -17.83 1.53 36.06
N ILE A 268 -18.66 0.60 35.59
CA ILE A 268 -20.13 0.67 35.79
C ILE A 268 -20.46 0.71 37.28
N LYS A 269 -19.86 -0.19 38.08
CA LYS A 269 -20.10 -0.23 39.53
C LYS A 269 -19.68 1.09 40.20
N GLN A 270 -18.51 1.61 39.85
CA GLN A 270 -18.03 2.90 40.36
C GLN A 270 -18.97 4.06 40.01
N ARG A 271 -19.50 4.11 38.78
CA ARG A 271 -20.46 5.13 38.36
C ARG A 271 -21.81 4.99 39.08
N GLN A 272 -22.28 3.77 39.30
CA GLN A 272 -23.51 3.49 40.05
C GLN A 272 -23.39 3.87 41.53
N ASP A 273 -22.26 3.54 42.17
CA ASP A 273 -21.99 3.88 43.57
C ASP A 273 -21.90 5.41 43.76
N ALA A 274 -21.25 6.12 42.83
CA ALA A 274 -21.19 7.57 42.81
C ALA A 274 -22.54 8.25 42.53
N GLN A 275 -23.45 7.58 41.81
CA GLN A 275 -24.81 8.07 41.57
C GLN A 275 -25.70 7.84 42.80
N ARG A 276 -25.55 6.71 43.49
CA ARG A 276 -26.26 6.41 44.75
C ARG A 276 -25.88 7.35 45.89
N SER A 277 -24.61 7.74 45.99
CA SER A 277 -24.14 8.71 47.01
C SER A 277 -24.63 10.14 46.77
N LYS A 278 -25.12 10.48 45.57
CA LYS A 278 -25.63 11.81 45.22
C LYS A 278 -27.14 11.97 45.43
N ILE A 279 -27.88 10.89 45.62
CA ILE A 279 -29.31 10.96 45.97
C ILE A 279 -29.36 11.21 47.49
N PRO A 280 -29.75 12.41 47.96
CA PRO A 280 -29.92 12.62 49.38
C PRO A 280 -31.01 11.66 49.83
N THR A 281 -30.69 10.79 50.78
CA THR A 281 -31.69 10.02 51.52
C THR A 281 -32.46 11.02 52.37
N GLY A 282 -33.42 11.70 51.74
CA GLY A 282 -34.44 12.47 52.42
C GLY A 282 -35.26 11.51 53.26
N LYS A 283 -34.89 11.41 54.54
CA LYS A 283 -35.74 10.82 55.57
C LYS A 283 -37.02 11.63 55.66
N HIS A 284 -38.11 10.87 55.75
CA HIS A 284 -39.45 11.23 56.17
C HIS A 284 -39.49 12.18 57.37
#